data_AF-A0A1V9YKZ2-F1
#
_entry.id   AF-A0A1V9YKZ2-F1
#
_cell.length_a   1.000
_cell.length_b   1.000
_cell.length_c   1.000
_cell.angle_alpha   90.00
_cell.angle_beta   90.00
_cell.angle_gamma   90.00
#
_symmetry.space_group_name_H-M   'P 1'
#
loop_
_entity.id
_entity.type
_entity.pdbx_description
1 polymer ?
#
loop_
_entity_poly.entity_id
_entity_poly.type
_entity_poly.pdbx_seq_one_letter_code
_entity_poly.pdbx_strand_id
1 'polypeptide(L)'
;MVELTRAQKLLAAKSLAVKAEKEAAALSKHRVEESRRHEISRKKDLALEHKRTHGTKVMAHYVQRQLAAFAIHEAPKPAPKAREAVAATNGRSQSSPAPGADPREEPDPHHRPPRQRPPNAWAKMYELEQKEVQAEELRRRQAAAAAQRQMKASLDVQHGEKLKLAAQDRAEVHAVFLQQQREMAAYQSDQQTALAAKEKKQREDNAEFARMVDEARRRKARQHELELKAELAEVSRTKAALEQDRLRLEHEKHLKALEVERVKLENKALQDQKRAAVAAEQEEDRRVHKQYMERMAEQERQRLEALERTYARQEKRVNMALLNVVSDAEKARLDEERAKRIQAEVDARNAGKEAIKKAREEESNRLQRAALEKQHADRVAALQREKELNYKADKDWIQDTLAAEVQARAKQVKKYAEDKAYRQTLADQMLAEQRKRETTDKWAMNETELVLNAERLRKAGVPVATKPR
;
A
#
# COMPACT_ATOMS: atom_id res chain seq x y z
N MET A 1 39.60 -32.09 47.30
CA MET A 1 38.51 -31.44 46.52
C MET A 1 37.86 -30.40 47.42
N VAL A 2 37.98 -29.11 47.11
CA VAL A 2 37.37 -28.05 47.93
C VAL A 2 35.88 -28.06 47.65
N GLU A 3 35.08 -28.56 48.61
CA GLU A 3 33.63 -28.54 48.48
C GLU A 3 33.12 -27.10 48.61
N LEU A 4 32.72 -26.52 47.47
CA LEU A 4 32.10 -25.20 47.44
C LEU A 4 30.82 -25.21 48.29
N THR A 5 30.69 -24.23 49.17
CA THR A 5 29.48 -24.01 49.97
C THR A 5 28.27 -23.81 49.05
N ARG A 6 27.05 -24.11 49.54
CA ARG A 6 25.81 -23.97 48.76
C ARG A 6 25.63 -22.58 48.14
N ALA A 7 26.05 -21.53 48.86
CA ALA A 7 26.01 -20.15 48.35
C ALA A 7 26.98 -19.93 47.18
N GLN A 8 28.20 -20.49 47.25
CA GLN A 8 29.19 -20.43 46.17
C GLN A 8 28.73 -21.23 44.94
N LYS A 9 28.10 -22.39 45.13
CA LYS A 9 27.49 -23.17 44.03
C LYS A 9 26.37 -22.40 43.32
N LEU A 10 25.51 -21.71 44.08
CA LEU A 10 24.45 -20.87 43.51
C LEU A 10 25.00 -19.64 42.77
N LEU A 11 26.05 -19.00 43.29
CA LEU A 11 26.73 -17.89 42.61
C LEU A 11 27.40 -18.36 41.31
N ALA A 12 28.07 -19.51 41.32
CA ALA A 12 28.66 -20.10 40.12
C ALA A 12 27.57 -20.43 39.08
N ALA A 13 26.46 -21.04 39.50
CA ALA A 13 25.32 -21.33 38.61
C ALA A 13 24.70 -20.06 38.01
N LYS A 14 24.52 -19.00 38.81
CA LYS A 14 24.05 -17.69 38.30
C LYS A 14 25.04 -17.08 37.31
N SER A 15 26.34 -17.16 37.59
CA SER A 15 27.36 -16.64 36.68
C SER A 15 27.41 -17.38 35.34
N LEU A 16 27.18 -18.70 35.36
CA LEU A 16 27.08 -19.53 34.16
C LEU A 16 25.80 -19.25 33.38
N ALA A 17 24.66 -19.06 34.07
CA ALA A 17 23.41 -18.66 33.44
C ALA A 17 23.53 -17.32 32.72
N VAL A 18 24.16 -16.32 33.36
CA VAL A 18 24.41 -15.00 32.76
C VAL A 18 25.35 -15.09 31.55
N LYS A 19 26.35 -15.97 31.59
CA LYS A 19 27.23 -16.23 30.42
C LYS A 19 26.45 -16.87 29.27
N ALA A 20 25.67 -17.90 29.55
CA ALA A 20 24.84 -18.57 28.55
C ALA A 20 23.80 -17.61 27.92
N GLU A 21 23.21 -16.72 28.72
CA GLU A 21 22.27 -15.71 28.24
C GLU A 21 22.95 -14.66 27.34
N LYS A 22 24.16 -14.23 27.70
CA LYS A 22 24.97 -13.33 26.85
C LYS A 22 25.37 -13.99 25.53
N GLU A 23 25.74 -15.27 25.54
CA GLU A 23 26.06 -16.05 24.34
C GLU A 23 24.83 -16.22 23.44
N ALA A 24 23.67 -16.55 24.02
CA ALA A 24 22.40 -16.66 23.29
C ALA A 24 21.99 -15.32 22.66
N ALA A 25 22.16 -14.21 23.38
CA ALA A 25 21.90 -12.87 22.87
C ALA A 25 22.86 -12.49 21.71
N ALA A 26 24.14 -12.87 21.81
CA ALA A 26 25.11 -12.64 20.75
C ALA A 26 24.78 -13.45 19.48
N LEU A 27 24.39 -14.72 19.63
CA LEU A 27 23.94 -15.58 18.52
C LEU A 27 22.67 -15.03 17.86
N SER A 28 21.72 -14.52 18.64
CA SER A 28 20.52 -13.88 18.11
C SER A 28 20.86 -12.63 17.29
N LYS A 29 21.73 -11.76 17.80
CA LYS A 29 22.22 -10.58 17.05
C LYS A 29 22.90 -10.98 15.74
N HIS A 30 23.75 -12.00 15.76
CA HIS A 30 24.43 -12.49 14.56
C HIS A 30 23.43 -12.98 13.49
N ARG A 31 22.42 -13.75 13.88
CA ARG A 31 21.36 -14.23 12.95
C ARG A 31 20.56 -13.09 12.32
N VAL A 32 20.26 -12.04 13.09
CA VAL A 32 19.58 -10.84 12.58
C VAL A 32 20.47 -10.09 11.59
N GLU A 33 21.76 -9.94 11.90
CA GLU A 33 22.72 -9.30 10.99
C GLU A 33 22.93 -10.10 9.71
N GLU A 34 23.02 -11.42 9.77
CA GLU A 34 23.11 -12.29 8.59
C GLU A 34 21.87 -12.19 7.71
N SER A 35 20.68 -12.19 8.33
CA SER A 35 19.40 -12.04 7.64
C SER A 35 19.32 -10.66 6.94
N ARG A 36 19.75 -9.59 7.63
CA ARG A 36 19.87 -8.24 7.06
C ARG A 36 20.86 -8.19 5.89
N ARG A 37 22.02 -8.85 5.99
CA ARG A 37 23.02 -8.92 4.90
C ARG A 37 22.44 -9.65 3.68
N HIS A 38 21.71 -10.74 3.89
CA HIS A 38 21.03 -11.48 2.82
C HIS A 38 19.96 -10.62 2.12
N GLU A 39 19.13 -9.90 2.87
CA GLU A 39 18.14 -8.98 2.29
C GLU A 39 18.78 -7.84 1.50
N ILE A 40 19.87 -7.26 2.00
CA ILE A 40 20.61 -6.21 1.29
C ILE A 40 21.19 -6.75 -0.02
N SER A 41 21.76 -7.96 -0.01
CA SER A 41 22.25 -8.60 -1.23
C SER A 41 21.12 -8.84 -2.23
N ARG A 42 20.01 -9.43 -1.77
CA ARG A 42 18.82 -9.68 -2.61
C ARG A 42 18.28 -8.39 -3.24
N LYS A 43 18.23 -7.29 -2.48
CA LYS A 43 17.81 -5.97 -2.99
C LYS A 43 18.78 -5.40 -4.02
N LYS A 44 20.10 -5.60 -3.84
CA LYS A 44 21.11 -5.20 -4.84
C LYS A 44 20.97 -6.01 -6.14
N ASP A 45 20.74 -7.30 -6.04
CA ASP A 45 20.58 -8.17 -7.21
C ASP A 45 19.32 -7.81 -8.02
N LEU A 46 18.19 -7.58 -7.33
CA LEU A 46 16.96 -7.06 -7.94
C LEU A 46 17.17 -5.70 -8.64
N ALA A 47 17.92 -4.78 -8.01
CA ALA A 47 18.22 -3.49 -8.62
C ALA A 47 19.09 -3.62 -9.89
N LEU A 48 20.01 -4.58 -9.93
CA LEU A 48 20.83 -4.88 -11.11
C LEU A 48 19.99 -5.51 -12.24
N GLU A 49 19.06 -6.41 -11.92
CA GLU A 49 18.11 -6.98 -12.89
C GLU A 49 17.19 -5.92 -13.48
N HIS A 50 16.68 -5.00 -12.66
CA HIS A 50 15.88 -3.86 -13.13
C HIS A 50 16.68 -2.94 -14.07
N LYS A 51 17.96 -2.70 -13.81
CA LYS A 51 18.83 -1.93 -14.71
C LYS A 51 19.06 -2.65 -16.04
N ARG A 52 19.31 -3.97 -16.02
CA ARG A 52 19.48 -4.78 -17.24
C ARG A 52 18.22 -4.80 -18.10
N THR A 53 17.06 -4.98 -17.48
CA THR A 53 15.76 -5.01 -18.18
C THR A 53 15.35 -3.64 -18.73
N HIS A 54 15.75 -2.54 -18.09
CA HIS A 54 15.53 -1.20 -18.62
C HIS A 54 16.42 -0.92 -19.84
N GLY A 55 17.70 -1.32 -19.79
CA GLY A 55 18.62 -1.21 -20.94
C GLY A 55 18.15 -1.98 -22.17
N THR A 56 17.65 -3.21 -22.00
CA THR A 56 17.09 -4.00 -23.11
C THR A 56 15.77 -3.44 -23.65
N LYS A 57 14.91 -2.88 -22.80
CA LYS A 57 13.67 -2.20 -23.24
C LYS A 57 13.96 -0.93 -24.04
N VAL A 58 14.95 -0.13 -23.65
CA VAL A 58 15.36 1.08 -24.38
C VAL A 58 15.97 0.71 -25.74
N MET A 59 16.82 -0.32 -25.80
CA MET A 59 17.37 -0.85 -27.05
C MET A 59 16.25 -1.37 -27.99
N ALA A 60 15.29 -2.13 -27.46
CA ALA A 60 14.16 -2.63 -28.25
C ALA A 60 13.31 -1.48 -28.82
N HIS A 61 13.02 -0.45 -28.01
CA HIS A 61 12.31 0.74 -28.48
C HIS A 61 13.08 1.53 -29.55
N TYR A 62 14.40 1.63 -29.42
CA TYR A 62 15.24 2.32 -30.40
C TYR A 62 15.28 1.57 -31.74
N VAL A 63 15.41 0.24 -31.70
CA VAL A 63 15.36 -0.62 -32.90
C VAL A 63 13.97 -0.56 -33.56
N GLN A 64 12.89 -0.60 -32.78
CA GLN A 64 11.53 -0.42 -33.30
C GLN A 64 11.32 0.95 -33.93
N ARG A 65 11.87 2.01 -33.34
CA ARG A 65 11.79 3.37 -33.87
C ARG A 65 12.59 3.54 -35.17
N GLN A 66 13.76 2.91 -35.28
CA GLN A 66 14.54 2.94 -36.53
C GLN A 66 13.89 2.10 -37.63
N LEU A 67 13.31 0.94 -37.32
CA LEU A 67 12.55 0.14 -38.29
C LEU A 67 11.28 0.86 -38.75
N ALA A 68 10.57 1.55 -37.85
CA ALA A 68 9.42 2.38 -38.21
C ALA A 68 9.83 3.59 -39.09
N ALA A 69 10.96 4.24 -38.79
CA ALA A 69 11.48 5.33 -39.61
C ALA A 69 11.93 4.86 -41.00
N PHE A 70 12.50 3.64 -41.10
CA PHE A 70 12.89 3.04 -42.38
C PHE A 70 11.68 2.61 -43.22
N ALA A 71 10.58 2.20 -42.59
CA ALA A 71 9.33 1.85 -43.27
C ALA A 71 8.54 3.08 -43.78
N ILE A 72 8.80 4.28 -43.22
CA ILE A 72 8.10 5.52 -43.59
C ILE A 72 8.82 6.29 -44.71
N HIS A 73 10.09 6.02 -44.98
CA HIS A 73 10.83 6.67 -46.06
C HIS A 73 11.04 5.74 -47.26
N GLU A 74 10.09 5.76 -48.20
CA GLU A 74 10.35 5.36 -49.58
C GLU A 74 11.38 6.30 -50.23
N ALA A 75 12.36 5.73 -50.92
CA ALA A 75 13.38 6.47 -51.66
C ALA A 75 12.74 7.36 -52.74
N PRO A 76 13.08 8.65 -52.83
CA PRO A 76 12.48 9.55 -53.82
C PRO A 76 13.00 9.20 -55.22
N LYS A 77 12.10 8.80 -56.12
CA LYS A 77 12.34 8.78 -57.56
C LYS A 77 12.37 10.22 -58.10
N PRO A 78 13.43 10.65 -58.83
CA PRO A 78 13.40 11.93 -59.50
C PRO A 78 12.59 11.84 -60.80
N ALA A 79 11.58 12.71 -60.95
CA ALA A 79 10.83 12.91 -62.19
C ALA A 79 11.27 14.21 -62.91
N PRO A 80 11.04 14.34 -64.24
CA PRO A 80 11.88 15.13 -65.13
C PRO A 80 11.32 16.52 -65.52
N LYS A 81 12.28 17.43 -65.82
CA LYS A 81 12.31 18.56 -66.79
C LYS A 81 11.09 19.50 -66.94
N ALA A 82 11.37 20.81 -66.93
CA ALA A 82 10.64 21.78 -67.76
C ALA A 82 11.61 22.80 -68.38
N ARG A 83 11.51 22.94 -69.72
CA ARG A 83 12.19 23.91 -70.58
C ARG A 83 11.45 25.25 -70.49
N GLU A 84 12.18 26.35 -70.37
CA GLU A 84 11.64 27.70 -70.56
C GLU A 84 11.54 28.04 -72.05
N ALA A 85 10.38 28.58 -72.43
CA ALA A 85 10.08 29.10 -73.74
C ALA A 85 10.14 30.63 -73.73
N VAL A 86 10.74 31.16 -74.79
CA VAL A 86 10.94 32.57 -75.12
C VAL A 86 9.61 33.28 -75.39
N ALA A 87 9.44 34.50 -74.88
CA ALA A 87 8.42 35.44 -75.32
C ALA A 87 9.05 36.79 -75.66
N ALA A 88 8.71 37.26 -76.86
CA ALA A 88 9.23 38.42 -77.55
C ALA A 88 8.66 39.75 -77.04
N THR A 89 9.43 40.83 -77.24
CA THR A 89 8.94 42.22 -77.17
C THR A 89 9.14 42.93 -78.51
N ASN A 90 8.00 43.36 -79.06
CA ASN A 90 7.70 44.61 -79.76
C ASN A 90 8.49 44.99 -81.04
N GLY A 91 7.72 45.07 -82.13
CA GLY A 91 8.11 45.68 -83.37
C GLY A 91 8.07 47.22 -83.38
N ARG A 92 8.64 47.78 -84.43
CA ARG A 92 8.30 49.10 -84.95
C ARG A 92 8.51 49.11 -86.46
N SER A 93 7.40 49.18 -87.18
CA SER A 93 7.30 49.38 -88.61
C SER A 93 7.72 50.81 -88.98
N GLN A 94 8.52 50.97 -90.03
CA GLN A 94 8.31 52.01 -91.07
C GLN A 94 9.03 51.55 -92.35
N SER A 95 8.25 51.12 -93.34
CA SER A 95 8.69 51.10 -94.73
C SER A 95 7.55 51.60 -95.60
N SER A 96 7.86 52.59 -96.43
CA SER A 96 7.19 52.82 -97.70
C SER A 96 8.15 53.62 -98.58
N PRO A 97 8.60 53.03 -99.69
CA PRO A 97 8.96 53.78 -100.87
C PRO A 97 7.85 53.58 -101.91
N ALA A 98 7.37 54.67 -102.49
CA ALA A 98 6.66 54.62 -103.76
C ALA A 98 7.13 55.81 -104.60
N PRO A 99 7.74 55.58 -105.78
CA PRO A 99 8.03 56.61 -106.75
C PRO A 99 6.78 56.82 -107.62
N GLY A 100 6.45 58.06 -107.90
CA GLY A 100 5.43 58.40 -108.87
C GLY A 100 5.35 59.90 -109.09
N ALA A 101 5.89 60.36 -110.22
CA ALA A 101 5.29 61.36 -111.10
C ALA A 101 6.29 61.75 -112.21
N ASP A 102 5.94 61.43 -113.46
CA ASP A 102 5.95 62.28 -114.66
C ASP A 102 6.42 63.75 -114.51
N PRO A 103 6.97 64.42 -115.56
CA PRO A 103 6.17 64.69 -116.77
C PRO A 103 6.89 64.92 -118.12
N ARG A 104 6.04 64.89 -119.15
CA ARG A 104 6.15 65.63 -120.43
C ARG A 104 6.79 67.01 -120.30
N GLU A 105 7.57 67.41 -121.31
CA GLU A 105 7.21 68.46 -122.28
C GLU A 105 8.33 68.62 -123.31
N GLU A 106 8.03 68.46 -124.61
CA GLU A 106 8.13 69.55 -125.58
C GLU A 106 7.59 69.11 -126.97
N PRO A 107 6.95 70.02 -127.72
CA PRO A 107 6.35 69.74 -129.02
C PRO A 107 7.31 70.10 -130.16
N ASP A 108 7.54 69.19 -131.10
CA ASP A 108 8.21 69.52 -132.36
C ASP A 108 7.15 69.85 -133.44
N PRO A 109 7.09 71.10 -133.93
CA PRO A 109 6.07 71.57 -134.84
C PRO A 109 6.56 71.36 -136.27
N HIS A 110 5.93 70.49 -137.06
CA HIS A 110 5.77 70.61 -138.52
C HIS A 110 5.29 69.28 -139.09
N HIS A 111 4.02 68.91 -138.92
CA HIS A 111 3.38 68.02 -139.89
C HIS A 111 1.99 68.55 -140.22
N ARG A 112 1.75 68.66 -141.52
CA ARG A 112 0.57 69.25 -142.17
C ARG A 112 -0.71 68.67 -141.57
N PRO A 113 -1.80 69.46 -141.47
CA PRO A 113 -3.06 68.95 -140.92
C PRO A 113 -3.46 67.70 -141.70
N PRO A 114 -3.75 66.56 -141.03
CA PRO A 114 -4.39 65.45 -141.73
C PRO A 114 -5.70 66.02 -142.25
N ARG A 115 -5.79 66.07 -143.59
CA ARG A 115 -7.00 66.50 -144.31
C ARG A 115 -8.20 65.85 -143.64
N GLN A 116 -9.15 66.67 -143.16
CA GLN A 116 -10.40 66.21 -142.56
C GLN A 116 -11.07 65.28 -143.55
N ARG A 117 -10.93 63.97 -143.31
CA ARG A 117 -11.74 62.97 -143.96
C ARG A 117 -13.16 63.19 -143.46
N PRO A 118 -14.19 63.07 -144.33
CA PRO A 118 -15.57 63.18 -143.91
C PRO A 118 -15.83 62.22 -142.73
N PRO A 119 -16.67 62.59 -141.76
CA PRO A 119 -16.85 61.83 -140.53
C PRO A 119 -17.23 60.40 -140.87
N ASN A 120 -16.26 59.49 -140.72
CA ASN A 120 -16.48 58.09 -140.96
C ASN A 120 -17.43 57.61 -139.86
N ALA A 121 -18.66 57.21 -140.22
CA ALA A 121 -19.64 56.70 -139.26
C ALA A 121 -19.05 55.55 -138.42
N TRP A 122 -18.15 54.76 -139.01
CA TRP A 122 -17.41 53.69 -138.33
C TRP A 122 -16.45 54.20 -137.25
N ALA A 123 -15.84 55.39 -137.41
CA ALA A 123 -14.97 55.97 -136.39
C ALA A 123 -15.77 56.45 -135.17
N LYS A 124 -16.97 57.01 -135.39
CA LYS A 124 -17.89 57.37 -134.28
C LYS A 124 -18.44 56.15 -133.56
N MET A 125 -18.74 55.07 -134.28
CA MET A 125 -19.11 53.79 -133.66
C MET A 125 -17.95 53.22 -132.84
N TYR A 126 -16.72 53.25 -133.35
CA TYR A 126 -15.53 52.81 -132.61
C TYR A 126 -15.25 53.66 -131.37
N GLU A 127 -15.46 54.98 -131.42
CA GLU A 127 -15.37 55.85 -130.24
C GLU A 127 -16.45 55.56 -129.19
N LEU A 128 -17.67 55.19 -129.63
CA LEU A 128 -18.73 54.73 -128.73
C LEU A 128 -18.39 53.38 -128.11
N GLU A 129 -17.92 52.41 -128.91
CA GLU A 129 -17.43 51.11 -128.42
C GLU A 129 -16.24 51.28 -127.45
N GLN A 130 -15.29 52.17 -127.74
CA GLN A 130 -14.19 52.52 -126.81
C GLN A 130 -14.71 53.09 -125.49
N LYS A 131 -15.72 53.96 -125.54
CA LYS A 131 -16.36 54.51 -124.33
C LYS A 131 -17.13 53.44 -123.57
N GLU A 132 -17.79 52.51 -124.25
CA GLU A 132 -18.49 51.38 -123.65
C GLU A 132 -17.51 50.39 -123.01
N VAL A 133 -16.42 50.05 -123.68
CA VAL A 133 -15.34 49.20 -123.14
C VAL A 133 -14.68 49.87 -121.95
N GLN A 134 -14.39 51.18 -122.01
CA GLN A 134 -13.84 51.91 -120.86
C GLN A 134 -14.83 51.98 -119.69
N ALA A 135 -16.13 52.18 -119.96
CA ALA A 135 -17.18 52.15 -118.95
C ALA A 135 -17.35 50.74 -118.34
N GLU A 136 -17.21 49.69 -119.15
CA GLU A 136 -17.24 48.29 -118.71
C GLU A 136 -16.00 47.93 -117.87
N GLU A 137 -14.81 48.39 -118.26
CA GLU A 137 -13.58 48.24 -117.46
C GLU A 137 -13.67 48.99 -116.13
N LEU A 138 -14.19 50.22 -116.13
CA LEU A 138 -14.46 50.98 -114.91
C LEU A 138 -15.48 50.26 -114.02
N ARG A 139 -16.55 49.72 -114.58
CA ARG A 139 -17.52 48.89 -113.85
C ARG A 139 -16.87 47.62 -113.29
N ARG A 140 -16.02 46.92 -114.06
CA ARG A 140 -15.26 45.75 -113.59
C ARG A 140 -14.33 46.11 -112.45
N ARG A 141 -13.60 47.22 -112.54
CA ARG A 141 -12.72 47.72 -111.48
C ARG A 141 -13.51 48.10 -110.22
N GLN A 142 -14.65 48.77 -110.38
CA GLN A 142 -15.53 49.10 -109.25
C GLN A 142 -16.15 47.85 -108.61
N ALA A 143 -16.57 46.86 -109.40
CA ALA A 143 -17.07 45.58 -108.92
C ALA A 143 -15.99 44.78 -108.19
N ALA A 144 -14.76 44.74 -108.72
CA ALA A 144 -13.62 44.10 -108.06
C ALA A 144 -13.25 44.80 -106.74
N ALA A 145 -13.25 46.13 -106.71
CA ALA A 145 -13.03 46.91 -105.49
C ALA A 145 -14.16 46.69 -104.46
N ALA A 146 -15.41 46.59 -104.89
CA ALA A 146 -16.54 46.26 -104.02
C ALA A 146 -16.43 44.83 -103.45
N ALA A 147 -16.05 43.85 -104.27
CA ALA A 147 -15.81 42.48 -103.82
C ALA A 147 -14.65 42.39 -102.81
N GLN A 148 -13.54 43.12 -103.05
CA GLN A 148 -12.44 43.22 -102.09
C GLN A 148 -12.87 43.88 -100.77
N ARG A 149 -13.71 44.92 -100.82
CA ARG A 149 -14.28 45.55 -99.60
C ARG A 149 -15.18 44.59 -98.83
N GLN A 150 -16.01 43.81 -99.52
CA GLN A 150 -16.86 42.79 -98.89
C GLN A 150 -16.02 41.66 -98.27
N MET A 151 -14.98 41.20 -98.96
CA MET A 151 -14.04 40.20 -98.43
C MET A 151 -13.28 40.72 -97.21
N LYS A 152 -12.85 41.99 -97.24
CA LYS A 152 -12.20 42.61 -96.08
C LYS A 152 -13.16 42.71 -94.90
N ALA A 153 -14.39 43.16 -95.14
CA ALA A 153 -15.42 43.24 -94.10
C ALA A 153 -15.74 41.86 -93.49
N SER A 154 -15.82 40.79 -94.29
CA SER A 154 -16.04 39.44 -93.76
C SER A 154 -14.84 38.91 -92.95
N LEU A 155 -13.61 39.20 -93.38
CA LEU A 155 -12.40 38.88 -92.61
C LEU A 155 -12.32 39.67 -91.30
N ASP A 156 -12.68 40.95 -91.30
CA ASP A 156 -12.71 41.79 -90.09
C ASP A 156 -13.75 41.28 -89.08
N VAL A 157 -14.91 40.80 -89.55
CA VAL A 157 -15.93 40.13 -88.70
C VAL A 157 -15.37 38.84 -88.10
N GLN A 158 -14.77 37.96 -88.91
CA GLN A 158 -14.17 36.72 -88.41
C GLN A 158 -13.03 36.97 -87.40
N HIS A 159 -12.21 37.99 -87.63
CA HIS A 159 -11.16 38.36 -86.71
C HIS A 159 -11.75 38.93 -85.39
N GLY A 160 -12.79 39.74 -85.49
CA GLY A 160 -13.53 40.24 -84.33
C GLY A 160 -14.16 39.13 -83.49
N GLU A 161 -14.74 38.11 -84.13
CA GLU A 161 -15.28 36.92 -83.44
C GLU A 161 -14.20 36.11 -82.74
N LYS A 162 -13.05 35.86 -83.40
CA LYS A 162 -11.91 35.18 -82.77
C LYS A 162 -11.39 35.91 -81.54
N LEU A 163 -11.30 37.24 -81.60
CA LEU A 163 -10.89 38.06 -80.46
C LEU A 163 -11.90 38.00 -79.31
N LYS A 164 -13.21 37.99 -79.62
CA LYS A 164 -14.26 37.81 -78.62
C LYS A 164 -14.16 36.45 -77.93
N LEU A 165 -13.95 35.38 -78.71
CA LEU A 165 -13.79 34.03 -78.18
C LEU A 165 -12.55 33.95 -77.28
N ALA A 166 -11.42 34.47 -77.72
CA ALA A 166 -10.19 34.53 -76.92
C ALA A 166 -10.34 35.36 -75.63
N ALA A 167 -11.18 36.41 -75.65
CA ALA A 167 -11.50 37.18 -74.45
C ALA A 167 -12.41 36.40 -73.48
N GLN A 168 -13.38 35.63 -74.01
CA GLN A 168 -14.24 34.75 -73.23
C GLN A 168 -13.41 33.63 -72.57
N ASP A 169 -12.56 32.94 -73.32
CA ASP A 169 -11.67 31.90 -72.79
C ASP A 169 -10.78 32.42 -71.65
N ARG A 170 -10.23 33.64 -71.81
CA ARG A 170 -9.43 34.29 -70.75
C ARG A 170 -10.27 34.62 -69.52
N ALA A 171 -11.51 35.05 -69.70
CA ALA A 171 -12.41 35.36 -68.59
C ALA A 171 -12.81 34.09 -67.83
N GLU A 172 -13.05 32.98 -68.52
CA GLU A 172 -13.35 31.68 -67.92
C GLU A 172 -12.16 31.14 -67.12
N VAL A 173 -10.95 31.17 -67.68
CA VAL A 173 -9.73 30.76 -66.98
C VAL A 173 -9.51 31.61 -65.72
N HIS A 174 -9.74 32.92 -65.81
CA HIS A 174 -9.65 33.81 -64.65
C HIS A 174 -10.72 33.52 -63.59
N ALA A 175 -11.96 33.21 -64.00
CA ALA A 175 -13.03 32.83 -63.09
C ALA A 175 -12.70 31.52 -62.34
N VAL A 176 -12.19 30.51 -63.04
CA VAL A 176 -11.73 29.25 -62.44
C VAL A 176 -10.58 29.48 -61.46
N PHE A 177 -9.63 30.35 -61.81
CA PHE A 177 -8.53 30.71 -60.91
C PHE A 177 -9.02 31.39 -59.61
N LEU A 178 -9.95 32.34 -59.72
CA LEU A 178 -10.55 32.98 -58.55
C LEU A 178 -11.35 31.99 -57.70
N GLN A 179 -12.04 31.04 -58.34
CA GLN A 179 -12.75 29.98 -57.64
C GLN A 179 -11.76 29.07 -56.87
N GLN A 180 -10.66 28.65 -57.48
CA GLN A 180 -9.61 27.87 -56.79
C GLN A 180 -9.02 28.64 -55.60
N GLN A 181 -8.78 29.95 -55.73
CA GLN A 181 -8.30 30.75 -54.60
C GLN A 181 -9.31 30.76 -53.43
N ARG A 182 -10.60 30.87 -53.72
CA ARG A 182 -11.65 30.85 -52.70
C ARG A 182 -11.75 29.48 -52.02
N GLU A 183 -11.67 28.40 -52.78
CA GLU A 183 -11.69 27.03 -52.26
C GLU A 183 -10.46 26.75 -51.37
N MET A 184 -9.27 27.21 -51.78
CA MET A 184 -8.06 27.10 -50.97
C MET A 184 -8.15 27.93 -49.68
N ALA A 185 -8.70 29.15 -49.74
CA ALA A 185 -8.91 29.98 -48.56
C ALA A 185 -9.94 29.35 -47.60
N ALA A 186 -11.04 28.79 -48.13
CA ALA A 186 -12.02 28.05 -47.36
C ALA A 186 -11.41 26.81 -46.69
N TYR A 187 -10.61 26.05 -47.42
CA TYR A 187 -9.89 24.88 -46.87
C TYR A 187 -8.91 25.25 -45.75
N GLN A 188 -8.17 26.37 -45.90
CA GLN A 188 -7.28 26.86 -44.85
C GLN A 188 -8.07 27.28 -43.59
N SER A 189 -9.22 27.94 -43.76
CA SER A 189 -10.13 28.27 -42.66
C SER A 189 -10.68 27.01 -41.98
N ASP A 190 -11.10 26.01 -42.75
CA ASP A 190 -11.60 24.73 -42.23
C ASP A 190 -10.52 23.96 -41.47
N GLN A 191 -9.26 24.00 -41.94
CA GLN A 191 -8.14 23.43 -41.21
C GLN A 191 -7.89 24.15 -39.87
N GLN A 192 -7.91 25.48 -39.86
CA GLN A 192 -7.72 26.26 -38.63
C GLN A 192 -8.85 26.01 -37.62
N THR A 193 -10.10 25.95 -38.08
CA THR A 193 -11.25 25.64 -37.21
C THR A 193 -11.20 24.21 -36.68
N ALA A 194 -10.79 23.23 -37.50
CA ALA A 194 -10.60 21.85 -37.06
C ALA A 194 -9.47 21.71 -36.01
N LEU A 195 -8.37 22.45 -36.16
CA LEU A 195 -7.29 22.49 -35.17
C LEU A 195 -7.75 23.15 -33.87
N ALA A 196 -8.44 24.29 -33.95
CA ALA A 196 -9.00 24.97 -32.79
C ALA A 196 -10.02 24.10 -32.04
N ALA A 197 -10.86 23.34 -32.76
CA ALA A 197 -11.79 22.39 -32.16
C ALA A 197 -11.07 21.24 -31.44
N LYS A 198 -9.98 20.71 -32.01
CA LYS A 198 -9.14 19.70 -31.36
C LYS A 198 -8.47 20.24 -30.09
N GLU A 199 -7.91 21.44 -30.14
CA GLU A 199 -7.31 22.08 -28.97
C GLU A 199 -8.34 22.36 -27.88
N LYS A 200 -9.54 22.83 -28.24
CA LYS A 200 -10.62 23.07 -27.28
C LYS A 200 -11.04 21.77 -26.59
N LYS A 201 -11.22 20.69 -27.35
CA LYS A 201 -11.54 19.37 -26.79
C LYS A 201 -10.44 18.86 -25.86
N GLN A 202 -9.17 19.00 -26.25
CA GLN A 202 -8.05 18.64 -25.36
C GLN A 202 -8.02 19.48 -24.08
N ARG A 203 -8.35 20.78 -24.14
CA ARG A 203 -8.45 21.62 -22.94
C ARG A 203 -9.59 21.19 -22.03
N GLU A 204 -10.74 20.82 -22.60
CA GLU A 204 -11.88 20.27 -21.85
C GLU A 204 -11.51 18.94 -21.18
N ASP A 205 -10.95 17.99 -21.94
CA ASP A 205 -10.49 16.68 -21.42
C ASP A 205 -9.43 16.86 -20.30
N ASN A 206 -8.48 17.77 -20.47
CA ASN A 206 -7.48 18.09 -19.44
C ASN A 206 -8.10 18.72 -18.19
N ALA A 207 -9.11 19.58 -18.36
CA ALA A 207 -9.82 20.20 -17.24
C ALA A 207 -10.65 19.16 -16.47
N GLU A 208 -11.29 18.21 -17.16
CA GLU A 208 -11.98 17.08 -16.53
C GLU A 208 -11.03 16.17 -15.77
N PHE A 209 -9.88 15.84 -16.37
CA PHE A 209 -8.84 15.07 -15.70
C PHE A 209 -8.33 15.78 -14.43
N ALA A 210 -8.08 17.10 -14.50
CA ALA A 210 -7.67 17.90 -13.34
C ALA A 210 -8.74 17.87 -12.23
N ARG A 211 -10.04 18.01 -12.58
CA ARG A 211 -11.15 17.89 -11.62
C ARG A 211 -11.18 16.52 -10.95
N MET A 212 -10.99 15.44 -11.71
CA MET A 212 -10.97 14.09 -11.18
C MET A 212 -9.81 13.86 -10.22
N VAL A 213 -8.61 14.37 -10.55
CA VAL A 213 -7.43 14.30 -9.68
C VAL A 213 -7.65 15.08 -8.38
N ASP A 214 -8.22 16.27 -8.46
CA ASP A 214 -8.51 17.08 -7.27
C ASP A 214 -9.62 16.47 -6.40
N GLU A 215 -10.63 15.85 -7.02
CA GLU A 215 -11.65 15.11 -6.28
C GLU A 215 -11.04 13.88 -5.57
N ALA A 216 -10.16 13.13 -6.23
CA ALA A 216 -9.43 12.02 -5.63
C ALA A 216 -8.55 12.48 -4.46
N ARG A 217 -7.85 13.61 -4.60
CA ARG A 217 -7.07 14.23 -3.52
C ARG A 217 -7.97 14.62 -2.34
N ARG A 218 -9.12 15.24 -2.59
CA ARG A 218 -10.09 15.61 -1.54
C ARG A 218 -10.71 14.39 -0.86
N ARG A 219 -10.94 13.28 -1.58
CA ARG A 219 -11.41 12.02 -0.99
C ARG A 219 -10.34 11.43 -0.07
N LYS A 220 -9.08 11.39 -0.52
CA LYS A 220 -7.95 10.92 0.29
C LYS A 220 -7.73 11.77 1.53
N ALA A 221 -7.80 13.11 1.41
CA ALA A 221 -7.68 14.02 2.54
C ALA A 221 -8.81 13.79 3.57
N ARG A 222 -10.05 13.61 3.13
CA ARG A 222 -11.19 13.29 4.01
C ARG A 222 -11.02 11.94 4.71
N GLN A 223 -10.52 10.92 4.01
CA GLN A 223 -10.22 9.63 4.62
C GLN A 223 -9.16 9.77 5.71
N HIS A 224 -8.06 10.45 5.42
CA HIS A 224 -6.99 10.71 6.38
C HIS A 224 -7.48 11.53 7.59
N GLU A 225 -8.31 12.55 7.40
CA GLU A 225 -8.92 13.29 8.51
C GLU A 225 -9.85 12.44 9.37
N LEU A 226 -10.61 11.52 8.77
CA LEU A 226 -11.46 10.58 9.50
C LEU A 226 -10.63 9.56 10.29
N GLU A 227 -9.54 9.05 9.69
CA GLU A 227 -8.57 8.18 10.35
C GLU A 227 -7.95 8.88 11.56
N LEU A 228 -7.43 10.10 11.40
CA LEU A 228 -6.88 10.88 12.50
C LEU A 228 -7.90 11.14 13.62
N LYS A 229 -9.17 11.44 13.27
CA LYS A 229 -10.24 11.62 14.26
C LYS A 229 -10.55 10.31 15.00
N ALA A 230 -10.53 9.18 14.32
CA ALA A 230 -10.73 7.87 14.92
C ALA A 230 -9.58 7.51 15.87
N GLU A 231 -8.33 7.73 15.44
CA GLU A 231 -7.13 7.53 16.26
C GLU A 231 -7.16 8.42 17.51
N LEU A 232 -7.49 9.71 17.36
CA LEU A 232 -7.64 10.63 18.50
C LEU A 232 -8.74 10.18 19.47
N ALA A 233 -9.87 9.69 18.94
CA ALA A 233 -10.94 9.15 19.77
C ALA A 233 -10.48 7.89 20.54
N GLU A 234 -9.72 7.00 19.91
CA GLU A 234 -9.15 5.81 20.56
C GLU A 234 -8.13 6.18 21.63
N VAL A 235 -7.24 7.14 21.36
CA VAL A 235 -6.30 7.67 22.36
C VAL A 235 -7.04 8.31 23.53
N SER A 236 -8.12 9.04 23.28
CA SER A 236 -8.93 9.63 24.37
C SER A 236 -9.61 8.56 25.24
N ARG A 237 -10.12 7.48 24.62
CA ARG A 237 -10.75 6.36 25.35
C ARG A 237 -9.73 5.59 26.19
N THR A 238 -8.56 5.30 25.63
CA THR A 238 -7.49 4.60 26.35
C THR A 238 -6.96 5.45 27.51
N LYS A 239 -6.79 6.76 27.32
CA LYS A 239 -6.45 7.69 28.40
C LYS A 239 -7.50 7.68 29.51
N ALA A 240 -8.78 7.76 29.17
CA ALA A 240 -9.87 7.70 30.15
C ALA A 240 -9.89 6.37 30.91
N ALA A 241 -9.63 5.24 30.24
CA ALA A 241 -9.53 3.93 30.89
C ALA A 241 -8.35 3.87 31.88
N LEU A 242 -7.18 4.39 31.49
CA LEU A 242 -6.00 4.46 32.37
C LEU A 242 -6.24 5.36 33.58
N GLU A 243 -6.94 6.48 33.42
CA GLU A 243 -7.33 7.36 34.52
C GLU A 243 -8.31 6.66 35.48
N GLN A 244 -9.28 5.92 34.96
CA GLN A 244 -10.20 5.12 35.79
C GLN A 244 -9.46 4.02 36.57
N ASP A 245 -8.54 3.30 35.94
CA ASP A 245 -7.75 2.26 36.61
C ASP A 245 -6.81 2.86 37.66
N ARG A 246 -6.25 4.05 37.39
CA ARG A 246 -5.48 4.80 38.40
C ARG A 246 -6.34 5.12 39.63
N LEU A 247 -7.56 5.65 39.43
CA LEU A 247 -8.47 5.97 40.53
C LEU A 247 -8.88 4.70 41.32
N ARG A 248 -9.12 3.57 40.64
CA ARG A 248 -9.38 2.28 41.29
C ARG A 248 -8.21 1.85 42.17
N LEU A 249 -6.99 1.90 41.64
CA LEU A 249 -5.78 1.53 42.40
C LEU A 249 -5.53 2.47 43.58
N GLU A 250 -5.79 3.77 43.42
CA GLU A 250 -5.70 4.74 44.52
C GLU A 250 -6.75 4.43 45.61
N HIS A 251 -7.98 4.06 45.22
CA HIS A 251 -9.01 3.64 46.16
C HIS A 251 -8.64 2.33 46.89
N GLU A 252 -8.16 1.32 46.17
CA GLU A 252 -7.68 0.07 46.78
C GLU A 252 -6.51 0.30 47.74
N LYS A 253 -5.57 1.18 47.38
CA LYS A 253 -4.46 1.58 48.28
C LYS A 253 -5.00 2.23 49.54
N HIS A 254 -6.01 3.10 49.44
CA HIS A 254 -6.64 3.71 50.60
C HIS A 254 -7.33 2.67 51.49
N LEU A 255 -8.08 1.73 50.90
CA LEU A 255 -8.73 0.66 51.67
C LEU A 255 -7.72 -0.23 52.39
N LYS A 256 -6.64 -0.63 51.71
CA LYS A 256 -5.53 -1.39 52.30
C LYS A 256 -4.84 -0.60 53.43
N ALA A 257 -4.69 0.72 53.28
CA ALA A 257 -4.14 1.56 54.34
C ALA A 257 -5.04 1.58 55.58
N LEU A 258 -6.37 1.70 55.40
CA LEU A 258 -7.34 1.64 56.49
C LEU A 258 -7.32 0.27 57.19
N GLU A 259 -7.22 -0.81 56.43
CA GLU A 259 -7.12 -2.17 56.97
C GLU A 259 -5.83 -2.35 57.80
N VAL A 260 -4.70 -1.85 57.30
CA VAL A 260 -3.43 -1.87 58.06
C VAL A 260 -3.56 -1.08 59.36
N GLU A 261 -4.19 0.10 59.36
CA GLU A 261 -4.42 0.87 60.59
C GLU A 261 -5.35 0.12 61.56
N ARG A 262 -6.41 -0.53 61.06
CA ARG A 262 -7.27 -1.38 61.87
C ARG A 262 -6.48 -2.53 62.53
N VAL A 263 -5.67 -3.25 61.77
CA VAL A 263 -4.84 -4.36 62.28
C VAL A 263 -3.81 -3.86 63.29
N LYS A 264 -3.24 -2.67 63.10
CA LYS A 264 -2.36 -2.04 64.10
C LYS A 264 -3.09 -1.79 65.42
N LEU A 265 -4.30 -1.25 65.37
CA LEU A 265 -5.11 -1.01 66.56
C LEU A 265 -5.49 -2.33 67.27
N GLU A 266 -5.90 -3.36 66.51
CA GLU A 266 -6.21 -4.69 67.05
C GLU A 266 -4.97 -5.35 67.69
N ASN A 267 -3.81 -5.28 67.03
CA ASN A 267 -2.55 -5.80 67.58
C ASN A 267 -2.14 -5.06 68.85
N LYS A 268 -2.30 -3.73 68.90
CA LYS A 268 -2.03 -2.94 70.10
C LYS A 268 -2.96 -3.36 71.25
N ALA A 269 -4.25 -3.52 70.98
CA ALA A 269 -5.23 -3.99 71.98
C ALA A 269 -4.86 -5.39 72.50
N LEU A 270 -4.46 -6.32 71.63
CA LEU A 270 -4.01 -7.65 72.02
C LEU A 270 -2.72 -7.60 72.86
N GLN A 271 -1.78 -6.71 72.54
CA GLN A 271 -0.57 -6.51 73.35
C GLN A 271 -0.90 -5.95 74.73
N ASP A 272 -1.81 -4.99 74.82
CA ASP A 272 -2.21 -4.40 76.09
C ASP A 272 -3.00 -5.42 76.94
N GLN A 273 -3.84 -6.26 76.33
CA GLN A 273 -4.48 -7.39 77.00
C GLN A 273 -3.46 -8.41 77.54
N LYS A 274 -2.42 -8.75 76.76
CA LYS A 274 -1.35 -9.63 77.23
C LYS A 274 -0.58 -9.03 78.40
N ARG A 275 -0.28 -7.73 78.37
CA ARG A 275 0.37 -7.02 79.48
C ARG A 275 -0.49 -7.02 80.73
N ALA A 276 -1.79 -6.78 80.58
CA ALA A 276 -2.74 -6.84 81.70
C ALA A 276 -2.85 -8.25 82.29
N ALA A 277 -2.89 -9.30 81.45
CA ALA A 277 -2.91 -10.68 81.91
C ALA A 277 -1.64 -11.05 82.70
N VAL A 278 -0.46 -10.67 82.20
CA VAL A 278 0.81 -10.88 82.91
C VAL A 278 0.84 -10.11 84.24
N ALA A 279 0.32 -8.88 84.28
CA ALA A 279 0.22 -8.12 85.52
C ALA A 279 -0.71 -8.79 86.54
N ALA A 280 -1.86 -9.31 86.10
CA ALA A 280 -2.78 -10.05 86.95
C ALA A 280 -2.15 -11.34 87.50
N GLU A 281 -1.44 -12.11 86.67
CA GLU A 281 -0.70 -13.31 87.10
C GLU A 281 0.36 -12.94 88.16
N GLN A 282 1.11 -11.86 87.96
CA GLN A 282 2.07 -11.38 88.95
C GLN A 282 1.42 -10.93 90.26
N GLU A 283 0.23 -10.35 90.22
CA GLU A 283 -0.52 -9.98 91.43
C GLU A 283 -1.03 -11.22 92.18
N GLU A 284 -1.50 -12.24 91.45
CA GLU A 284 -1.88 -13.53 92.02
C GLU A 284 -0.68 -14.23 92.66
N ASP A 285 0.47 -14.27 91.98
CA ASP A 285 1.72 -14.84 92.51
C ASP A 285 2.16 -14.11 93.79
N ARG A 286 2.12 -12.77 93.79
CA ARG A 286 2.42 -11.97 94.99
C ARG A 286 1.44 -12.27 96.12
N ARG A 287 0.15 -12.45 95.81
CA ARG A 287 -0.87 -12.79 96.81
C ARG A 287 -0.63 -14.18 97.39
N VAL A 288 -0.38 -15.17 96.54
CA VAL A 288 -0.06 -16.55 96.96
C VAL A 288 1.23 -16.57 97.80
N HIS A 289 2.26 -15.82 97.39
CA HIS A 289 3.49 -15.68 98.15
C HIS A 289 3.25 -15.06 99.53
N LYS A 290 2.46 -13.98 99.63
CA LYS A 290 2.08 -13.39 100.91
C LYS A 290 1.35 -14.39 101.81
N GLN A 291 0.35 -15.09 101.27
CA GLN A 291 -0.38 -16.13 102.01
C GLN A 291 0.53 -17.26 102.47
N TYR A 292 1.51 -17.66 101.64
CA TYR A 292 2.51 -18.64 102.02
C TYR A 292 3.39 -18.13 103.17
N MET A 293 3.88 -16.89 103.08
CA MET A 293 4.69 -16.27 104.14
C MET A 293 3.91 -16.11 105.45
N GLU A 294 2.63 -15.73 105.39
CA GLU A 294 1.75 -15.67 106.55
C GLU A 294 1.58 -17.04 107.19
N ARG A 295 1.32 -18.10 106.39
CA ARG A 295 1.25 -19.48 106.90
C ARG A 295 2.56 -19.94 107.53
N MET A 296 3.70 -19.60 106.92
CA MET A 296 5.01 -19.93 107.48
C MET A 296 5.23 -19.18 108.80
N ALA A 297 4.87 -17.90 108.88
CA ALA A 297 4.94 -17.12 110.11
C ALA A 297 3.98 -17.66 111.20
N GLU A 298 2.80 -18.12 110.83
CA GLU A 298 1.87 -18.80 111.75
C GLU A 298 2.44 -20.13 112.25
N GLN A 299 3.04 -20.93 111.37
CA GLN A 299 3.72 -22.17 111.75
C GLN A 299 4.91 -21.89 112.66
N GLU A 300 5.69 -20.84 112.39
CA GLU A 300 6.78 -20.41 113.26
C GLU A 300 6.26 -19.91 114.60
N ARG A 301 5.18 -19.13 114.64
CA ARG A 301 4.51 -18.73 115.90
C ARG A 301 4.01 -19.94 116.67
N GLN A 302 3.34 -20.87 116.01
CA GLN A 302 2.89 -22.12 116.63
C GLN A 302 4.06 -22.97 117.12
N ARG A 303 5.17 -23.02 116.37
CA ARG A 303 6.41 -23.68 116.78
C ARG A 303 7.03 -22.99 117.98
N LEU A 304 7.06 -21.66 118.02
CA LEU A 304 7.58 -20.87 119.14
C LEU A 304 6.68 -21.03 120.38
N GLU A 305 5.36 -20.94 120.25
CA GLU A 305 4.42 -21.22 121.34
C GLU A 305 4.50 -22.67 121.81
N ALA A 306 4.63 -23.63 120.90
CA ALA A 306 4.85 -25.03 121.25
C ALA A 306 6.19 -25.21 121.95
N LEU A 307 7.24 -24.52 121.49
CA LEU A 307 8.56 -24.50 122.12
C LEU A 307 8.47 -23.88 123.51
N GLU A 308 7.82 -22.75 123.70
CA GLU A 308 7.56 -22.11 125.00
C GLU A 308 6.75 -23.02 125.92
N ARG A 309 5.70 -23.67 125.41
CA ARG A 309 4.94 -24.69 126.17
C ARG A 309 5.82 -25.88 126.51
N THR A 310 6.70 -26.30 125.62
CA THR A 310 7.66 -27.37 125.92
C THR A 310 8.74 -26.91 126.87
N TYR A 311 9.21 -25.65 126.82
CA TYR A 311 10.14 -25.08 127.78
C TYR A 311 9.48 -24.96 129.14
N ALA A 312 8.22 -24.51 129.24
CA ALA A 312 7.46 -24.52 130.49
C ALA A 312 7.22 -25.96 131.00
N ARG A 313 6.96 -26.91 130.09
CA ARG A 313 6.86 -28.34 130.45
C ARG A 313 8.21 -28.97 130.76
N GLN A 314 9.30 -28.52 130.17
CA GLN A 314 10.69 -28.92 130.39
C GLN A 314 11.29 -28.20 131.56
N GLU A 315 10.78 -27.07 132.01
CA GLU A 315 11.12 -26.45 133.27
C GLU A 315 10.43 -27.25 134.38
N LYS A 316 9.15 -27.59 134.18
CA LYS A 316 8.44 -28.57 135.01
C LYS A 316 9.06 -29.97 134.91
N ARG A 317 9.51 -30.40 133.74
CA ARG A 317 10.14 -31.71 133.54
C ARG A 317 11.58 -31.69 133.96
N VAL A 318 12.40 -30.67 133.81
CA VAL A 318 13.75 -30.57 134.37
C VAL A 318 13.62 -30.51 135.89
N ASN A 319 12.60 -29.83 136.43
CA ASN A 319 12.21 -30.03 137.83
C ASN A 319 11.84 -31.50 138.16
N MET A 320 11.22 -32.25 137.25
CA MET A 320 10.88 -33.67 137.40
C MET A 320 11.89 -34.69 136.81
N ALA A 321 12.96 -34.26 136.15
CA ALA A 321 13.88 -35.02 135.28
C ALA A 321 15.33 -34.75 135.66
N LEU A 322 15.60 -33.68 136.44
CA LEU A 322 16.51 -33.79 137.59
C LEU A 322 16.13 -34.99 138.48
N LEU A 323 14.89 -35.48 138.37
CA LEU A 323 14.38 -36.64 139.06
C LEU A 323 14.24 -37.93 138.21
N ASN A 324 14.38 -37.94 136.88
CA ASN A 324 14.32 -39.15 136.02
C ASN A 324 14.61 -38.88 134.51
N VAL A 325 15.70 -39.42 133.96
CA VAL A 325 16.00 -39.48 132.50
C VAL A 325 16.14 -40.95 132.07
N VAL A 326 15.52 -41.31 130.93
CA VAL A 326 15.65 -42.62 130.26
C VAL A 326 16.37 -42.44 128.91
N SER A 327 17.09 -43.49 128.49
CA SER A 327 18.28 -43.45 127.64
C SER A 327 18.09 -43.27 126.13
N ASP A 328 19.16 -42.77 125.48
CA ASP A 328 19.28 -42.38 124.07
C ASP A 328 19.19 -43.51 123.03
N ALA A 329 19.07 -44.78 123.46
CA ALA A 329 19.16 -45.93 122.57
C ALA A 329 17.91 -46.16 121.70
N GLU A 330 16.72 -45.81 122.19
CA GLU A 330 15.45 -46.00 121.44
C GLU A 330 15.24 -44.92 120.39
N LYS A 331 15.84 -43.74 120.60
CA LYS A 331 15.78 -42.60 119.69
C LYS A 331 16.56 -42.86 118.40
N ALA A 332 17.70 -43.56 118.50
CA ALA A 332 18.54 -43.90 117.36
C ALA A 332 17.85 -44.87 116.38
N ARG A 333 17.01 -45.81 116.85
CA ARG A 333 16.33 -46.77 115.95
C ARG A 333 15.21 -46.12 115.12
N LEU A 334 14.52 -45.11 115.67
CA LEU A 334 13.43 -44.44 114.97
C LEU A 334 13.91 -43.54 113.82
N ASP A 335 15.14 -43.02 113.92
CA ASP A 335 15.72 -42.15 112.90
C ASP A 335 16.26 -42.96 111.69
N GLU A 336 16.75 -44.19 111.90
CA GLU A 336 17.18 -45.08 110.81
C GLU A 336 16.02 -45.52 109.90
N GLU A 337 14.84 -45.79 110.47
CA GLU A 337 13.66 -46.20 109.69
C GLU A 337 13.11 -45.06 108.82
N ARG A 338 13.24 -43.81 109.28
CA ARG A 338 12.82 -42.63 108.51
C ARG A 338 13.74 -42.37 107.32
N ALA A 339 15.06 -42.52 107.51
CA ALA A 339 16.03 -42.32 106.45
C ALA A 339 15.81 -43.29 105.26
N LYS A 340 15.48 -44.56 105.55
CA LYS A 340 15.22 -45.57 104.52
C LYS A 340 13.98 -45.27 103.67
N ARG A 341 12.92 -44.71 104.26
CA ARG A 341 11.69 -44.37 103.53
C ARG A 341 11.89 -43.19 102.57
N ILE A 342 12.64 -42.17 103.00
CA ILE A 342 12.91 -40.99 102.18
C ILE A 342 13.78 -41.35 100.97
N GLN A 343 14.76 -42.24 101.15
CA GLN A 343 15.61 -42.69 100.05
C GLN A 343 14.79 -43.41 98.96
N ALA A 344 13.88 -44.30 99.35
CA ALA A 344 13.01 -45.01 98.40
C ALA A 344 12.07 -44.09 97.60
N GLU A 345 11.58 -43.01 98.22
CA GLU A 345 10.70 -42.03 97.56
C GLU A 345 11.44 -41.19 96.51
N VAL A 346 12.70 -40.82 96.80
CA VAL A 346 13.56 -40.07 95.87
C VAL A 346 13.88 -40.90 94.62
N ASP A 347 14.20 -42.18 94.81
CA ASP A 347 14.53 -43.09 93.70
C ASP A 347 13.32 -43.33 92.79
N ALA A 348 12.11 -43.49 93.36
CA ALA A 348 10.87 -43.60 92.60
C ALA A 348 10.56 -42.33 91.77
N ARG A 349 10.80 -41.15 92.35
CA ARG A 349 10.59 -39.86 91.65
C ARG A 349 11.57 -39.65 90.50
N ASN A 350 12.81 -40.11 90.63
CA ASN A 350 13.82 -40.00 89.58
C ASN A 350 13.51 -40.96 88.42
N ALA A 351 13.10 -42.19 88.70
CA ALA A 351 12.67 -43.15 87.68
C ALA A 351 11.47 -42.63 86.85
N GLY A 352 10.49 -41.98 87.50
CA GLY A 352 9.35 -41.38 86.81
C GLY A 352 9.72 -40.24 85.85
N LYS A 353 10.72 -39.42 86.20
CA LYS A 353 11.19 -38.32 85.33
C LYS A 353 11.91 -38.84 84.08
N GLU A 354 12.69 -39.92 84.21
CA GLU A 354 13.39 -40.52 83.07
C GLU A 354 12.42 -41.20 82.09
N ALA A 355 11.37 -41.87 82.59
CA ALA A 355 10.33 -42.47 81.76
C ALA A 355 9.59 -41.40 80.93
N ILE A 356 9.24 -40.26 81.53
CA ILE A 356 8.56 -39.15 80.83
C ILE A 356 9.48 -38.53 79.76
N LYS A 357 10.78 -38.41 80.02
CA LYS A 357 11.74 -37.91 79.02
C LYS A 357 11.82 -38.83 77.82
N LYS A 358 11.97 -40.14 78.04
CA LYS A 358 12.00 -41.14 76.95
C LYS A 358 10.70 -41.14 76.13
N ALA A 359 9.54 -41.08 76.79
CA ALA A 359 8.25 -40.99 76.10
C ALA A 359 8.13 -39.73 75.21
N ARG A 360 8.59 -38.57 75.70
CA ARG A 360 8.59 -37.32 74.90
C ARG A 360 9.54 -37.38 73.71
N GLU A 361 10.70 -38.02 73.86
CA GLU A 361 11.66 -38.21 72.77
C GLU A 361 11.08 -39.13 71.68
N GLU A 362 10.40 -40.21 72.06
CA GLU A 362 9.73 -41.12 71.14
C GLU A 362 8.56 -40.45 70.40
N GLU A 363 7.73 -39.67 71.09
CA GLU A 363 6.65 -38.90 70.48
C GLU A 363 7.18 -37.85 69.49
N SER A 364 8.25 -37.13 69.86
CA SER A 364 8.89 -36.15 68.96
C SER A 364 9.45 -36.83 67.71
N ASN A 365 10.14 -37.96 67.87
CA ASN A 365 10.67 -38.74 66.75
C ASN A 365 9.54 -39.27 65.84
N ARG A 366 8.41 -39.68 66.41
CA ARG A 366 7.24 -40.13 65.64
C ARG A 366 6.63 -38.98 64.83
N LEU A 367 6.47 -37.80 65.42
CA LEU A 367 5.96 -36.61 64.72
C LEU A 367 6.90 -36.15 63.60
N GLN A 368 8.21 -36.18 63.84
CA GLN A 368 9.21 -35.83 62.83
C GLN A 368 9.18 -36.81 61.64
N ARG A 369 9.07 -38.12 61.90
CA ARG A 369 8.91 -39.13 60.82
C ARG A 369 7.64 -38.93 60.02
N ALA A 370 6.50 -38.72 60.68
CA ALA A 370 5.22 -38.47 60.00
C ALA A 370 5.26 -37.18 59.15
N ALA A 371 5.92 -36.12 59.63
CA ALA A 371 6.10 -34.89 58.87
C ALA A 371 6.96 -35.09 57.62
N LEU A 372 8.05 -35.87 57.72
CA LEU A 372 8.92 -36.20 56.58
C LEU A 372 8.19 -37.08 55.55
N GLU A 373 7.42 -38.06 55.99
CA GLU A 373 6.60 -38.90 55.11
C GLU A 373 5.56 -38.07 54.36
N LYS A 374 4.88 -37.15 55.06
CA LYS A 374 3.93 -36.22 54.43
C LYS A 374 4.62 -35.32 53.39
N GLN A 375 5.77 -34.76 53.72
CA GLN A 375 6.53 -33.91 52.78
C GLN A 375 6.99 -34.70 51.55
N HIS A 376 7.40 -35.96 51.73
CA HIS A 376 7.77 -36.83 50.61
C HIS A 376 6.55 -37.16 49.73
N ALA A 377 5.41 -37.50 50.33
CA ALA A 377 4.17 -37.76 49.60
C ALA A 377 3.69 -36.53 48.81
N ASP A 378 3.71 -35.35 49.42
CA ASP A 378 3.33 -34.08 48.78
C ASP A 378 4.25 -33.76 47.61
N ARG A 379 5.56 -34.01 47.75
CA ARG A 379 6.54 -33.81 46.66
C ARG A 379 6.31 -34.77 45.49
N VAL A 380 6.02 -36.04 45.76
CA VAL A 380 5.72 -37.03 44.72
C VAL A 380 4.42 -36.66 44.00
N ALA A 381 3.38 -36.25 44.74
CA ALA A 381 2.12 -35.80 44.16
C ALA A 381 2.27 -34.54 43.30
N ALA A 382 3.10 -33.58 43.74
CA ALA A 382 3.41 -32.38 42.96
C ALA A 382 4.11 -32.74 41.64
N LEU A 383 5.12 -33.62 41.68
CA LEU A 383 5.82 -34.09 40.48
C LEU A 383 4.90 -34.86 39.53
N GLN A 384 3.95 -35.64 40.05
CA GLN A 384 2.96 -36.33 39.22
C GLN A 384 2.02 -35.33 38.52
N ARG A 385 1.53 -34.31 39.24
CA ARG A 385 0.70 -33.26 38.64
C ARG A 385 1.45 -32.47 37.56
N GLU A 386 2.73 -32.14 37.79
CA GLU A 386 3.56 -31.49 36.78
C GLU A 386 3.73 -32.36 35.53
N LYS A 387 3.96 -33.67 35.71
CA LYS A 387 4.01 -34.61 34.57
C LYS A 387 2.69 -34.63 33.80
N GLU A 388 1.55 -34.73 34.49
CA GLU A 388 0.24 -34.72 33.85
C GLU A 388 -0.06 -33.41 33.11
N LEU A 389 0.34 -32.27 33.67
CA LEU A 389 0.22 -30.97 33.00
C LEU A 389 1.09 -30.89 31.74
N ASN A 390 2.33 -31.38 31.82
CA ASN A 390 3.23 -31.44 30.66
C ASN A 390 2.67 -32.37 29.57
N TYR A 391 2.16 -33.56 29.93
CA TYR A 391 1.51 -34.46 28.98
C TYR A 391 0.28 -33.83 28.31
N LYS A 392 -0.51 -33.04 29.05
CA LYS A 392 -1.64 -32.29 28.48
C LYS A 392 -1.14 -31.21 27.52
N ALA A 393 -0.14 -30.42 27.92
CA ALA A 393 0.44 -29.39 27.06
C ALA A 393 1.05 -29.97 25.77
N ASP A 394 1.75 -31.10 25.85
CA ASP A 394 2.29 -31.81 24.68
C ASP A 394 1.17 -32.30 23.76
N LYS A 395 0.10 -32.85 24.33
CA LYS A 395 -1.07 -33.30 23.57
C LYS A 395 -1.78 -32.13 22.86
N ASP A 396 -1.97 -31.02 23.57
CA ASP A 396 -2.59 -29.82 23.02
C ASP A 396 -1.72 -29.24 21.90
N TRP A 397 -0.39 -29.22 22.08
CA TRP A 397 0.55 -28.80 21.04
C TRP A 397 0.50 -29.72 19.80
N ILE A 398 0.41 -31.04 19.98
CA ILE A 398 0.24 -31.99 18.86
C ILE A 398 -1.09 -31.74 18.13
N GLN A 399 -2.16 -31.43 18.86
CA GLN A 399 -3.46 -31.14 18.25
C GLN A 399 -3.45 -29.82 17.48
N ASP A 400 -2.84 -28.78 18.03
CA ASP A 400 -2.71 -27.47 17.40
C ASP A 400 -1.84 -27.52 16.14
N THR A 401 -0.72 -28.26 16.20
CA THR A 401 0.15 -28.47 15.03
C THR A 401 -0.57 -29.25 13.93
N LEU A 402 -1.28 -30.32 14.28
CA LEU A 402 -2.09 -31.07 13.31
C LEU A 402 -3.20 -30.20 12.70
N ALA A 403 -3.89 -29.39 13.51
CA ALA A 403 -4.92 -28.47 13.04
C ALA A 403 -4.33 -27.42 12.07
N ALA A 404 -3.16 -26.87 12.39
CA ALA A 404 -2.45 -25.94 11.52
C ALA A 404 -2.05 -26.59 10.18
N GLU A 405 -1.55 -27.83 10.19
CA GLU A 405 -1.24 -28.58 8.97
C GLU A 405 -2.48 -28.83 8.11
N VAL A 406 -3.60 -29.23 8.72
CA VAL A 406 -4.87 -29.44 8.02
C VAL A 406 -5.36 -28.14 7.39
N GLN A 407 -5.28 -27.02 8.11
CA GLN A 407 -5.64 -25.71 7.56
C GLN A 407 -4.72 -25.28 6.41
N ALA A 408 -3.41 -25.55 6.50
CA ALA A 408 -2.45 -25.26 5.44
C ALA A 408 -2.77 -26.08 4.17
N ARG A 409 -3.06 -27.37 4.32
CA ARG A 409 -3.50 -28.24 3.21
C ARG A 409 -4.82 -27.75 2.61
N ALA A 410 -5.79 -27.36 3.44
CA ALA A 410 -7.06 -26.82 2.96
C ALA A 410 -6.87 -25.54 2.12
N LYS A 411 -5.97 -24.63 2.54
CA LYS A 411 -5.61 -23.43 1.74
C LYS A 411 -4.95 -23.79 0.41
N GLN A 412 -4.06 -24.78 0.40
CA GLN A 412 -3.43 -25.26 -0.84
C GLN A 412 -4.45 -25.88 -1.79
N VAL A 413 -5.38 -26.70 -1.29
CA VAL A 413 -6.45 -27.32 -2.08
C VAL A 413 -7.38 -26.25 -2.67
N LYS A 414 -7.76 -25.22 -1.90
CA LYS A 414 -8.56 -24.09 -2.39
C LYS A 414 -7.85 -23.35 -3.52
N LYS A 415 -6.58 -22.99 -3.32
CA LYS A 415 -5.76 -22.34 -4.35
C LYS A 415 -5.65 -23.19 -5.61
N TYR A 416 -5.43 -24.50 -5.46
CA TYR A 416 -5.38 -25.41 -6.60
C TYR A 416 -6.72 -25.50 -7.35
N ALA A 417 -7.85 -25.48 -6.63
CA ALA A 417 -9.18 -25.45 -7.22
C ALA A 417 -9.45 -24.14 -7.99
N GLU A 418 -9.04 -23.00 -7.43
CA GLU A 418 -9.11 -21.69 -8.10
C GLU A 418 -8.23 -21.64 -9.36
N ASP A 419 -6.99 -22.10 -9.27
CA ASP A 419 -6.06 -22.18 -10.41
C ASP A 419 -6.60 -23.11 -11.50
N LYS A 420 -7.22 -24.24 -11.12
CA LYS A 420 -7.87 -25.17 -12.05
C LYS A 420 -9.07 -24.52 -12.74
N ALA A 421 -9.92 -23.82 -12.00
CA ALA A 421 -11.06 -23.10 -12.55
C ALA A 421 -10.60 -22.00 -13.52
N TYR A 422 -9.57 -21.23 -13.15
CA TYR A 422 -8.99 -20.21 -14.03
C TYR A 422 -8.46 -20.82 -15.33
N ARG A 423 -7.70 -21.93 -15.25
CA ARG A 423 -7.22 -22.64 -16.45
C ARG A 423 -8.35 -23.14 -17.34
N GLN A 424 -9.44 -23.64 -16.76
CA GLN A 424 -10.63 -24.03 -17.52
C GLN A 424 -11.26 -22.83 -18.22
N THR A 425 -11.48 -21.72 -17.52
CA THR A 425 -12.03 -20.50 -18.15
C THR A 425 -11.15 -19.97 -19.27
N LEU A 426 -9.82 -20.02 -19.11
CA LEU A 426 -8.87 -19.62 -20.15
C LEU A 426 -8.93 -20.57 -21.35
N ALA A 427 -9.02 -21.88 -21.11
CA ALA A 427 -9.18 -22.87 -22.17
C ALA A 427 -10.49 -22.65 -22.95
N ASP A 428 -11.60 -22.40 -22.25
CA ASP A 428 -12.90 -22.10 -22.87
C ASP A 428 -12.85 -20.80 -23.69
N GLN A 429 -12.18 -19.76 -23.20
CA GLN A 429 -11.96 -18.51 -23.93
C GLN A 429 -11.14 -18.74 -25.20
N MET A 430 -10.03 -19.50 -25.10
CA MET A 430 -9.22 -19.84 -26.27
C MET A 430 -10.00 -20.67 -27.30
N LEU A 431 -10.80 -21.63 -26.84
CA LEU A 431 -11.63 -22.47 -27.71
C LEU A 431 -12.74 -21.64 -28.37
N ALA A 432 -13.34 -20.70 -27.65
CA ALA A 432 -14.29 -19.74 -28.19
C ALA A 432 -13.64 -18.79 -29.20
N GLU A 433 -12.42 -18.31 -28.96
CA GLU A 433 -11.67 -17.51 -29.94
C GLU A 433 -11.28 -18.33 -31.18
N GLN A 434 -10.84 -19.57 -31.01
CA GLN A 434 -10.53 -20.47 -32.12
C GLN A 434 -11.78 -20.74 -32.96
N ARG A 435 -12.91 -21.10 -32.32
CA ARG A 435 -14.19 -21.25 -33.02
C ARG A 435 -14.62 -19.95 -33.70
N LYS A 436 -14.45 -18.79 -33.06
CA LYS A 436 -14.69 -17.50 -33.71
C LYS A 436 -13.83 -17.36 -34.96
N ARG A 437 -12.52 -17.60 -34.89
CA ARG A 437 -11.61 -17.52 -36.06
C ARG A 437 -11.95 -18.53 -37.16
N GLU A 438 -12.40 -19.73 -36.80
CA GLU A 438 -12.83 -20.76 -37.75
C GLU A 438 -14.17 -20.43 -38.41
N THR A 439 -15.09 -19.81 -37.67
CA THR A 439 -16.44 -19.45 -38.16
C THR A 439 -16.50 -18.08 -38.83
N THR A 440 -15.66 -17.13 -38.40
CA THR A 440 -15.42 -15.88 -39.14
C THR A 440 -14.52 -16.22 -40.31
N ASP A 441 -15.14 -16.61 -41.41
CA ASP A 441 -14.45 -16.76 -42.68
C ASP A 441 -13.66 -15.47 -42.98
N LYS A 442 -12.37 -15.60 -43.30
CA LYS A 442 -11.50 -14.46 -43.65
C LYS A 442 -12.05 -13.66 -44.84
N TRP A 443 -12.96 -14.28 -45.61
CA TRP A 443 -13.63 -13.72 -46.76
C TRP A 443 -15.10 -13.34 -46.50
N ALA A 444 -15.63 -13.57 -45.29
CA ALA A 444 -16.95 -13.09 -44.92
C ALA A 444 -16.91 -11.55 -44.79
N MET A 445 -17.86 -10.90 -45.46
CA MET A 445 -18.05 -9.45 -45.32
C MET A 445 -18.36 -9.10 -43.87
N ASN A 446 -17.67 -8.08 -43.34
CA ASN A 446 -17.96 -7.52 -42.03
C ASN A 446 -19.39 -6.96 -41.99
N GLU A 447 -19.98 -6.84 -40.80
CA GLU A 447 -21.36 -6.36 -40.62
C GLU A 447 -21.60 -4.99 -41.29
N THR A 448 -20.59 -4.13 -41.31
CA THR A 448 -20.60 -2.84 -42.03
C THR A 448 -20.54 -2.99 -43.55
N GLU A 449 -19.77 -3.96 -44.05
CA GLU A 449 -19.66 -4.25 -45.49
C GLU A 449 -20.93 -4.93 -46.01
N LEU A 450 -21.59 -5.75 -45.20
CA LEU A 450 -22.92 -6.30 -45.47
C LEU A 450 -23.97 -5.19 -45.59
N VAL A 451 -23.91 -4.16 -44.74
CA VAL A 451 -24.81 -2.99 -44.82
C VAL A 451 -24.52 -2.16 -46.07
N LEU A 452 -23.25 -1.89 -46.38
CA LEU A 452 -22.86 -1.13 -47.57
C LEU A 452 -23.20 -1.84 -48.88
N ASN A 453 -23.11 -3.18 -48.90
CA ASN A 453 -23.41 -4.00 -50.07
C ASN A 453 -24.83 -4.58 -50.09
N ALA A 454 -25.68 -4.22 -49.12
CA ALA A 454 -27.00 -4.82 -48.91
C ALA A 454 -27.89 -4.79 -50.17
N GLU A 455 -27.87 -3.69 -50.94
CA GLU A 455 -28.66 -3.57 -52.17
C GLU A 455 -28.15 -4.49 -53.30
N ARG A 456 -26.82 -4.64 -53.43
CA ARG A 456 -26.21 -5.53 -54.41
C ARG A 456 -26.44 -6.99 -54.05
N LEU A 457 -26.32 -7.34 -52.76
CA LEU A 457 -26.57 -8.68 -52.25
C LEU A 457 -28.05 -9.09 -52.40
N ARG A 458 -28.99 -8.17 -52.18
CA ARG A 458 -30.43 -8.41 -52.47
C ARG A 458 -30.69 -8.67 -53.95
N LYS A 459 -30.07 -7.90 -54.85
CA LYS A 459 -30.17 -8.14 -56.30
C LYS A 459 -29.59 -9.49 -56.71
N ALA A 460 -28.57 -9.98 -55.99
CA ALA A 460 -27.98 -11.29 -56.18
C ALA A 460 -28.76 -12.44 -55.48
N GLY A 461 -29.90 -12.15 -54.82
CA GLY A 461 -30.73 -13.16 -54.16
C GLY A 461 -30.27 -13.59 -52.76
N VAL A 462 -29.29 -12.91 -52.17
CA VAL A 462 -28.82 -13.20 -50.80
C VAL A 462 -29.70 -12.44 -49.79
N PRO A 463 -30.36 -13.13 -48.83
CA PRO A 463 -31.21 -12.47 -47.84
C PRO A 463 -30.37 -11.70 -46.82
N VAL A 464 -30.38 -10.36 -46.91
CA VAL A 464 -29.74 -9.47 -45.93
C VAL A 464 -30.79 -8.84 -45.03
N ALA A 465 -30.67 -9.05 -43.72
CA ALA A 465 -31.58 -8.52 -42.72
C ALA A 465 -31.54 -6.98 -42.69
N THR A 466 -32.68 -6.34 -42.93
CA THR A 466 -32.83 -4.90 -42.72
C THR A 466 -32.82 -4.59 -41.23
N LYS A 467 -31.97 -3.64 -40.83
CA LYS A 467 -32.00 -3.03 -39.49
C LYS A 467 -33.45 -2.69 -39.11
N PRO A 468 -33.98 -3.12 -37.95
CA PRO A 468 -35.18 -2.51 -37.41
C PRO A 468 -34.88 -1.03 -37.11
N ARG A 469 -35.83 -0.16 -37.46
CA ARG A 469 -35.76 1.28 -37.20
C ARG A 469 -35.74 1.59 -35.71
#